data_AF-A0A2H0LM60-F1
#
_entry.id   AF-A0A2H0LM60-F1
#
_cell.length_a   1.000
_cell.length_b   1.000
_cell.length_c   1.000
_cell.angle_alpha   90.00
_cell.angle_beta   90.00
_cell.angle_gamma   90.00
#
_symmetry.space_group_name_H-M   'P 1'
#
loop_
_entity.id
_entity.type
_entity.pdbx_description
1 polymer ?
#
loop_
_entity_poly.entity_id
_entity_poly.type
_entity_poly.pdbx_seq_one_letter_code
_entity_poly.pdbx_strand_id
1 'polypeptide(L)'
;MKKSLSIALIVTTCLFISQPVLWAKGGESLTRGAASLLVPGLGQYINGELETRGGKVKTGAMIVIEAGAIVTTAVVGGIAGYPQIWTGLGIFILNHIWSATDAYVNAPAGPEVSLKENIISDR
;
A
#
# COMPACT_ATOMS: atom_id res chain seq x y z
N MET A 1 -14.28 26.46 -1.68
CA MET A 1 -12.85 26.08 -1.69
C MET A 1 -12.57 24.83 -0.86
N LYS A 2 -12.83 24.80 0.46
CA LYS A 2 -12.56 23.62 1.31
C LYS A 2 -13.27 22.33 0.83
N LYS A 3 -14.55 22.42 0.47
CA LYS A 3 -15.36 21.28 -0.01
C LYS A 3 -14.87 20.71 -1.36
N SER A 4 -14.42 21.59 -2.26
CA SER A 4 -13.92 21.24 -3.59
C SER A 4 -12.57 20.49 -3.50
N LEU A 5 -11.71 20.91 -2.58
CA LEU A 5 -10.42 20.26 -2.32
C LEU A 5 -10.61 18.88 -1.68
N SER A 6 -11.56 18.74 -0.74
CA SER A 6 -11.90 17.45 -0.14
C SER A 6 -12.51 16.47 -1.15
N ILE A 7 -13.37 16.94 -2.05
CA ILE A 7 -13.94 16.10 -3.12
C ILE A 7 -12.87 15.71 -4.12
N ALA A 8 -11.98 16.62 -4.51
CA ALA A 8 -10.84 16.28 -5.37
C ALA A 8 -9.94 15.22 -4.71
N LEU A 9 -9.62 15.38 -3.42
CA LEU A 9 -8.83 14.40 -2.67
C LEU A 9 -9.54 13.04 -2.60
N ILE A 10 -10.85 13.00 -2.32
CA ILE A 10 -11.64 11.76 -2.26
C ILE A 10 -11.71 11.09 -3.63
N VAL A 11 -12.02 11.84 -4.69
CA VAL A 11 -12.11 11.32 -6.06
C VAL A 11 -10.75 10.82 -6.53
N THR A 12 -9.68 11.56 -6.30
CA THR A 12 -8.31 11.14 -6.59
C THR A 12 -7.96 9.87 -5.81
N THR A 13 -8.30 9.80 -4.52
CA THR A 13 -8.08 8.62 -3.69
C THR A 13 -8.86 7.40 -4.23
N CYS A 14 -10.15 7.55 -4.55
CA CYS A 14 -10.96 6.48 -5.14
C CYS A 14 -10.44 6.02 -6.52
N LEU A 15 -9.92 6.93 -7.33
CA LEU A 15 -9.35 6.61 -8.64
C LEU A 15 -8.01 5.87 -8.54
N PHE A 16 -7.19 6.16 -7.51
CA PHE A 16 -5.94 5.44 -7.26
C PHE A 16 -6.15 4.04 -6.65
N ILE A 17 -7.22 3.83 -5.88
CA ILE A 17 -7.50 2.54 -5.22
C ILE A 17 -8.10 1.49 -6.18
N SER A 18 -8.64 1.88 -7.34
CA SER A 18 -9.27 0.94 -8.31
C SER A 18 -8.28 0.24 -9.25
N GLN A 19 -7.05 0.73 -9.33
CA GLN A 19 -6.01 0.24 -10.25
C GLN A 19 -5.33 -1.10 -9.90
N PRO A 20 -5.31 -1.61 -8.64
CA PRO A 20 -4.56 -2.82 -8.33
C PRO A 20 -5.05 -4.02 -9.13
N VAL A 21 -6.36 -4.22 -9.30
CA VAL A 21 -6.92 -5.48 -9.84
C VAL A 21 -6.46 -5.83 -11.27
N LEU A 22 -5.98 -4.85 -12.04
CA LEU A 22 -5.46 -5.03 -13.40
C LEU A 22 -3.97 -5.44 -13.46
N TRP A 23 -3.22 -5.37 -12.35
CA TRP A 23 -1.77 -5.59 -12.32
C TRP A 23 -1.32 -6.89 -11.63
N ALA A 24 -2.25 -7.79 -11.27
CA ALA A 24 -1.86 -9.07 -10.68
C ALA A 24 -1.03 -9.88 -11.67
N LYS A 25 0.19 -10.24 -11.26
CA LYS A 25 1.07 -11.16 -12.01
C LYS A 25 0.90 -12.62 -11.59
N GLY A 26 -0.15 -12.95 -10.83
CA GLY A 26 -0.49 -14.30 -10.39
C GLY A 26 -1.17 -14.33 -9.02
N GLY A 27 -1.49 -15.53 -8.52
CA GLY A 27 -2.10 -15.72 -7.19
C GLY A 27 -1.27 -15.16 -6.03
N GLU A 28 0.05 -15.05 -6.21
CA GLU A 28 0.95 -14.44 -5.24
C GLU A 28 0.75 -12.92 -5.06
N SER A 29 0.27 -12.20 -6.08
CA SER A 29 -0.04 -10.77 -5.95
C SER A 29 -1.09 -10.51 -4.88
N LEU A 30 -2.13 -11.36 -4.83
CA LEU A 30 -3.20 -11.25 -3.84
C LEU A 30 -2.71 -11.55 -2.42
N THR A 31 -1.91 -12.60 -2.24
CA THR A 31 -1.40 -12.97 -0.91
C THR A 31 -0.43 -11.93 -0.39
N ARG A 32 0.44 -11.38 -1.23
CA ARG A 32 1.40 -10.33 -0.83
C ARG A 32 0.72 -8.98 -0.59
N GLY A 33 -0.28 -8.63 -1.41
CA GLY A 33 -1.14 -7.47 -1.17
C GLY A 33 -1.89 -7.58 0.15
N ALA A 34 -2.51 -8.74 0.43
CA ALA A 34 -3.22 -8.99 1.69
C ALA A 34 -2.28 -8.96 2.90
N ALA A 35 -1.09 -9.56 2.80
CA ALA A 35 -0.08 -9.50 3.85
C ALA A 35 0.29 -8.04 4.18
N SER A 36 0.50 -7.21 3.16
CA SER A 36 0.83 -5.81 3.35
C SER A 36 -0.34 -4.91 3.75
N LEU A 37 -1.58 -5.35 3.49
CA LEU A 37 -2.79 -4.71 4.00
C LEU A 37 -2.97 -4.94 5.50
N LEU A 38 -2.49 -6.08 6.02
CA LEU A 38 -2.54 -6.36 7.46
C LEU A 38 -1.38 -5.72 8.19
N VAL A 39 -0.18 -5.79 7.60
CA VAL A 39 1.04 -5.27 8.18
C VAL A 39 1.78 -4.47 7.11
N PRO A 40 1.76 -3.13 7.17
CA PRO A 40 2.46 -2.30 6.20
C PRO A 40 3.94 -2.68 6.07
N GLY A 41 4.43 -2.84 4.84
CA GLY A 41 5.79 -3.27 4.53
C GLY A 41 6.00 -4.78 4.44
N LEU A 42 5.07 -5.62 4.91
CA LEU A 42 5.25 -7.08 4.93
C LEU A 42 5.24 -7.67 3.51
N GLY A 43 4.35 -7.22 2.64
CA GLY A 43 4.32 -7.68 1.26
C GLY A 43 5.57 -7.30 0.48
N GLN A 44 6.13 -6.10 0.73
CA GLN A 44 7.40 -5.63 0.17
C GLN A 44 8.58 -6.47 0.67
N TYR A 45 8.57 -6.86 1.94
CA TYR A 45 9.55 -7.79 2.49
C TYR A 45 9.51 -9.14 1.78
N ILE A 46 8.32 -9.70 1.59
CA ILE A 46 8.11 -10.99 0.90
C ILE A 46 8.46 -10.87 -0.60
N ASN A 47 8.26 -9.70 -1.20
CA ASN A 47 8.69 -9.40 -2.58
C ASN A 47 10.22 -9.31 -2.74
N GLY A 48 11.01 -9.34 -1.66
CA GLY A 48 12.46 -9.12 -1.72
C GLY A 48 12.85 -7.67 -1.97
N GLU A 49 11.93 -6.71 -1.85
CA GLU A 49 12.21 -5.30 -2.16
C GLU A 49 13.25 -4.68 -1.21
N LEU A 50 13.43 -5.28 -0.03
CA LEU A 50 14.47 -4.88 0.92
C LEU A 50 15.90 -5.14 0.42
N GLU A 51 16.10 -5.83 -0.70
CA GLU A 51 17.44 -5.97 -1.29
C GLU A 51 17.88 -4.69 -2.01
N THR A 52 16.92 -3.88 -2.43
CA THR A 52 17.17 -2.62 -3.14
C THR A 52 17.18 -1.43 -2.18
N ARG A 53 18.00 -0.42 -2.48
CA ARG A 53 18.01 0.83 -1.69
C ARG A 53 16.64 1.53 -1.73
N GLY A 54 15.96 1.50 -2.88
CA GLY A 54 14.63 2.09 -3.04
C GLY A 54 13.57 1.40 -2.20
N GLY A 55 13.51 0.06 -2.24
CA GLY A 55 12.56 -0.71 -1.44
C GLY A 55 12.79 -0.58 0.06
N LYS A 56 14.05 -0.56 0.53
CA LYS A 56 14.37 -0.26 1.94
C LYS A 56 13.82 1.09 2.40
N VAL A 57 14.02 2.15 1.60
CA VAL A 57 13.53 3.49 1.93
C VAL A 57 12.01 3.52 1.94
N LYS A 58 11.36 2.90 0.95
CA LYS A 58 9.90 2.84 0.86
C LYS A 58 9.27 2.09 2.03
N THR A 59 9.74 0.89 2.32
CA THR A 59 9.27 0.09 3.45
C THR A 59 9.56 0.80 4.78
N GLY A 60 10.72 1.45 4.91
CA GLY A 60 11.03 2.28 6.07
C GLY A 60 10.05 3.45 6.23
N ALA A 61 9.67 4.13 5.15
CA ALA A 61 8.68 5.20 5.19
C ALA A 61 7.31 4.69 5.64
N MET A 62 6.86 3.53 5.15
CA MET A 62 5.60 2.90 5.57
C MET A 62 5.59 2.62 7.08
N ILE A 63 6.69 2.11 7.64
CA ILE A 63 6.82 1.84 9.08
C ILE A 63 6.79 3.14 9.90
N VAL A 64 7.47 4.19 9.45
CA VAL A 64 7.48 5.48 10.16
C VAL A 64 6.09 6.13 10.13
N ILE A 65 5.40 6.09 9.00
CA ILE A 65 4.03 6.59 8.85
C ILE A 65 3.08 5.83 9.77
N GLU A 66 3.20 4.49 9.81
CA GLU A 66 2.42 3.63 10.70
C GLU A 66 2.58 4.02 12.17
N ALA A 67 3.83 4.12 12.64
CA ALA A 67 4.13 4.53 14.01
C ALA A 67 3.57 5.93 14.32
N GLY A 68 3.76 6.87 13.40
CA GLY A 68 3.21 8.22 13.52
C GLY A 68 1.68 8.25 13.57
N ALA A 69 1.01 7.41 12.79
CA ALA A 69 -0.44 7.28 12.77
C ALA A 69 -0.99 6.69 14.08
N ILE A 70 -0.33 5.66 14.62
CA ILE A 70 -0.67 5.07 15.92
C ILE A 70 -0.50 6.11 17.03
N VAL A 71 0.65 6.81 17.07
CA VAL A 71 0.92 7.86 18.07
C VAL A 71 -0.12 8.98 17.97
N THR A 72 -0.44 9.42 16.74
CA THR A 72 -1.45 10.46 16.52
C THR A 72 -2.85 10.01 16.98
N THR A 73 -3.22 8.76 16.72
CA THR A 73 -4.55 8.23 17.07
C THR A 73 -4.67 7.99 18.58
N ALA A 74 -3.74 7.24 19.17
CA ALA A 74 -3.85 6.75 20.53
C ALA A 74 -3.36 7.78 21.56
N VAL A 75 -2.22 8.43 21.30
CA VAL A 75 -1.60 9.35 22.26
C VAL A 75 -2.15 10.75 22.07
N VAL A 76 -1.97 11.33 20.88
CA VAL A 76 -2.43 12.70 20.62
C VAL A 76 -3.95 12.75 20.65
N GLY A 77 -4.63 11.79 20.02
CA GLY A 77 -6.08 11.67 20.05
C GLY A 77 -6.64 11.37 21.44
N GLY A 78 -5.92 10.62 22.28
CA GLY A 78 -6.32 10.38 23.67
C GLY A 78 -6.31 11.65 24.54
N ILE A 79 -5.43 12.61 24.23
CA ILE A 79 -5.32 13.89 24.95
C ILE A 79 -6.20 14.98 24.34
N ALA A 80 -6.12 15.16 23.02
CA ALA A 80 -6.78 16.27 22.30
C ALA A 80 -8.18 15.91 21.77
N GLY A 81 -8.52 14.63 21.68
CA GLY A 81 -9.79 14.15 21.18
C GLY A 81 -9.96 14.37 19.67
N TYR A 82 -11.11 14.93 19.30
CA TYR A 82 -11.47 15.19 17.90
C TYR A 82 -10.86 16.53 17.43
N PRO A 83 -10.29 16.64 16.22
CA PRO A 83 -10.27 15.69 15.09
C PRO A 83 -9.03 14.79 15.00
N GLN A 84 -8.13 14.82 15.97
CA GLN A 84 -6.81 14.18 15.89
C GLN A 84 -6.92 12.65 15.77
N ILE A 85 -7.89 12.03 16.47
CA ILE A 85 -8.19 10.59 16.34
C ILE A 85 -8.44 10.21 14.87
N TRP A 86 -9.25 10.98 14.15
CA TRP A 86 -9.59 10.68 12.75
C TRP A 86 -8.46 11.00 11.78
N THR A 87 -7.61 11.97 12.13
CA THR A 87 -6.41 12.26 11.35
C THR A 87 -5.44 11.09 11.44
N GLY A 88 -5.17 10.60 12.64
CA GLY A 88 -4.33 9.42 12.83
C GLY A 88 -4.91 8.17 12.17
N LEU A 89 -6.20 7.90 12.36
CA LEU A 89 -6.87 6.75 11.75
C LEU A 89 -6.89 6.83 10.21
N GLY A 90 -7.09 8.03 9.66
CA GLY A 90 -7.03 8.27 8.22
C GLY A 90 -5.64 7.96 7.65
N ILE A 91 -4.58 8.44 8.29
CA ILE A 91 -3.20 8.15 7.89
C ILE A 91 -2.91 6.64 7.98
N PHE A 92 -3.36 6.00 9.07
CA PHE A 92 -3.22 4.56 9.28
C PHE A 92 -3.83 3.75 8.12
N ILE A 93 -5.10 4.01 7.80
CA ILE A 93 -5.80 3.30 6.72
C ILE A 93 -5.12 3.54 5.36
N LEU A 94 -4.74 4.79 5.06
CA LEU A 94 -4.08 5.11 3.80
C LEU A 94 -2.73 4.41 3.65
N ASN A 95 -1.96 4.28 4.74
CA ASN A 95 -0.68 3.57 4.75
C ASN A 95 -0.86 2.08 4.45
N HIS A 96 -1.85 1.43 5.08
CA HIS A 96 -2.19 0.04 4.82
C HIS A 96 -2.61 -0.20 3.36
N ILE A 97 -3.46 0.66 2.80
CA ILE A 97 -3.90 0.55 1.40
C ILE A 97 -2.74 0.78 0.43
N TRP A 98 -1.90 1.79 0.67
CA TRP A 98 -0.73 2.05 -0.15
C TRP A 98 0.22 0.85 -0.12
N SER A 99 0.53 0.37 1.08
CA SER A 99 1.38 -0.80 1.28
C SER A 99 0.83 -2.04 0.57
N ALA A 100 -0.47 -2.33 0.69
CA ALA A 100 -1.13 -3.44 0.02
C ALA A 100 -1.07 -3.34 -1.50
N THR A 101 -1.41 -2.17 -2.03
CA THR A 101 -1.42 -1.89 -3.47
C THR A 101 -0.02 -2.06 -4.06
N ASP A 102 0.96 -1.48 -3.41
CA ASP A 102 2.33 -1.54 -3.86
C ASP A 102 2.89 -2.98 -3.82
N ALA A 103 2.62 -3.74 -2.74
CA ALA A 103 3.04 -5.13 -2.65
C ALA A 103 2.36 -6.02 -3.70
N TYR A 104 1.09 -5.76 -3.99
CA TYR A 104 0.32 -6.48 -5.00
C TYR A 104 0.90 -6.26 -6.41
N VAL A 105 1.21 -5.00 -6.76
CA VAL A 105 1.72 -4.61 -8.09
C VAL A 105 3.14 -5.09 -8.30
N ASN A 106 3.97 -5.03 -7.27
CA ASN A 106 5.38 -5.43 -7.33
C ASN A 106 5.62 -6.92 -7.08
N ALA A 107 4.56 -7.70 -6.88
CA ALA A 107 4.68 -9.14 -6.71
C ALA A 107 5.34 -9.78 -7.95
N PRO A 108 6.43 -10.56 -7.78
CA PRO A 108 7.00 -11.34 -8.86
C PRO A 108 5.94 -12.19 -9.57
N ALA A 109 6.07 -12.30 -10.89
CA ALA A 109 5.22 -13.18 -11.68
C ALA A 109 5.52 -14.64 -11.32
N GLY A 110 4.45 -15.42 -11.10
CA GLY A 110 4.60 -16.86 -10.91
C GLY A 110 5.14 -17.54 -12.17
N PRO A 111 5.69 -18.77 -12.07
CA PRO A 111 6.25 -19.52 -13.20
C PRO A 111 5.27 -19.64 -14.39
N GLU A 112 3.98 -19.75 -14.09
CA GLU A 112 2.90 -19.94 -15.05
C GLU A 112 2.66 -18.71 -15.94
N VAL A 113 2.89 -17.51 -15.41
CA VAL A 113 2.71 -16.25 -16.14
C VAL A 113 3.95 -15.93 -16.97
N SER A 114 5.14 -16.20 -16.44
CA SER A 114 6.42 -16.12 -17.16
C SER A 114 6.46 -17.01 -18.40
N LEU A 115 5.99 -18.26 -18.29
CA LEU A 115 5.93 -19.18 -19.44
C LEU A 115 4.99 -18.67 -20.56
N LYS A 116 3.88 -18.05 -20.20
CA LYS A 116 2.89 -17.56 -21.17
C LYS A 116 3.38 -16.32 -21.93
N GLU A 117 4.13 -15.43 -21.28
CA GLU A 117 4.77 -14.28 -21.94
C GLU A 117 5.88 -14.71 -22.92
N ASN A 118 6.74 -15.66 -22.52
CA ASN A 118 7.81 -16.16 -23.39
C ASN A 118 7.29 -16.82 -24.67
N ILE A 119 6.16 -17.56 -24.59
CA ILE A 119 5.54 -18.20 -25.76
C ILE A 119 4.93 -17.19 -26.75
N ILE A 120 4.50 -16.01 -26.27
CA ILE A 120 3.91 -14.96 -27.12
C ILE A 120 5.00 -14.07 -27.72
N SER A 121 6.12 -13.87 -27.03
CA SER A 121 7.27 -13.08 -27.52
C SER A 121 8.07 -13.74 -28.64
N ASP A 122 7.98 -15.06 -28.81
CA ASP A 122 8.70 -15.83 -29.84
C ASP A 122 7.91 -16.05 -31.15
N ARG A 123 6.76 -15.36 -31.33
CA ARG A 123 6.02 -15.31 -32.61
C ARG A 123 6.11 -13.95 -33.26
#